data_AF-A0A933WDA5-F1
#
_entry.id   AF-A0A933WDA5-F1
#
_cell.length_a   1.000
_cell.length_b   1.000
_cell.length_c   1.000
_cell.angle_alpha   90.00
_cell.angle_beta   90.00
_cell.angle_gamma   90.00
#
_symmetry.space_group_name_H-M   'P 1'
#
loop_
_entity.id
_entity.type
_entity.pdbx_description
1 polymer ?
#
loop_
_entity_poly.entity_id
_entity_poly.type
_entity_poly.pdbx_seq_one_letter_code
_entity_poly.pdbx_strand_id
1 'polypeptide(L)'
;MMQKISDFIMLNIFPLLVSLVLRLVVMTLRMRVITTKFVDELQEKGENAIFAFWHGKLLLMPFAYKSHKGAYIMISRHRDGEFVSRAVRYLGISSVRGSTTRGGISAFKKLIDLTADGYDIAFTPDGPKGPKYKAQMGIIELAKLTGKPIIPLTYSASKKKS
;
A
#
# COMPACT_ATOMS: atom_id res chain seq x y z
N MET A 1 33.41 -6.88 -2.69
CA MET A 1 33.10 -6.03 -3.85
C MET A 1 31.84 -6.49 -4.58
N MET A 2 31.72 -7.78 -4.93
CA MET A 2 30.54 -8.34 -5.63
C MET A 2 29.21 -8.19 -4.87
N GLN A 3 29.19 -8.35 -3.54
CA GLN A 3 27.97 -8.14 -2.74
C GLN A 3 27.43 -6.70 -2.82
N LYS A 4 28.31 -5.69 -2.80
CA LYS A 4 27.91 -4.27 -2.93
C LYS A 4 27.31 -3.97 -4.31
N ILE A 5 27.83 -4.59 -5.37
CA ILE A 5 27.30 -4.45 -6.73
C ILE A 5 25.93 -5.13 -6.84
N SER A 6 25.79 -6.33 -6.29
CA SER A 6 24.52 -7.04 -6.24
C SER A 6 23.45 -6.25 -5.47
N ASP A 7 23.80 -5.69 -4.32
CA ASP A 7 22.92 -4.83 -3.52
C ASP A 7 22.51 -3.57 -4.28
N PHE A 8 23.45 -2.93 -4.98
CA PHE A 8 23.17 -1.76 -5.78
C PHE A 8 22.17 -2.08 -6.90
N ILE A 9 22.38 -3.16 -7.64
CA ILE A 9 21.47 -3.58 -8.72
C ILE A 9 20.10 -3.95 -8.15
N MET A 10 20.07 -4.74 -7.07
CA MET A 10 18.84 -5.19 -6.42
C MET A 10 18.00 -4.03 -5.89
N LEU A 11 18.62 -2.97 -5.35
CA LEU A 11 17.89 -1.86 -4.76
C LEU A 11 17.64 -0.70 -5.72
N ASN A 12 18.36 -0.57 -6.84
CA ASN A 12 18.17 0.57 -7.74
C ASN A 12 17.55 0.18 -9.09
N ILE A 13 17.91 -0.97 -9.64
CA ILE A 13 17.45 -1.40 -10.98
C ILE A 13 16.21 -2.27 -10.89
N PHE A 14 16.25 -3.32 -10.06
CA PHE A 14 15.13 -4.25 -9.95
C PHE A 14 13.79 -3.61 -9.51
N PRO A 15 13.73 -2.64 -8.58
CA PRO A 15 12.44 -2.06 -8.19
C PRO A 15 11.78 -1.30 -9.34
N LEU A 16 12.60 -0.64 -10.18
CA LEU A 16 12.11 0.01 -11.39
C LEU A 16 11.58 -1.05 -12.38
N LEU A 17 12.35 -2.10 -12.65
CA LEU A 17 11.93 -3.18 -13.56
C LEU A 17 10.62 -3.85 -13.08
N VAL A 18 10.50 -4.14 -11.78
CA VAL A 18 9.27 -4.68 -11.21
C VAL A 18 8.10 -3.72 -11.42
N SER A 19 8.29 -2.42 -11.19
CA SER A 19 7.23 -1.44 -11.41
C SER A 19 6.77 -1.39 -12.89
N LEU A 20 7.71 -1.52 -13.83
CA LEU A 20 7.41 -1.56 -15.27
C LEU A 20 6.65 -2.83 -15.65
N VAL A 21 7.10 -4.00 -15.16
CA VAL A 21 6.40 -5.27 -15.37
C VAL A 21 4.98 -5.20 -14.83
N LEU A 22 4.78 -4.67 -13.62
CA LEU A 22 3.44 -4.53 -13.06
C LEU A 22 2.54 -3.60 -13.88
N ARG A 23 3.07 -2.49 -14.40
CA ARG A 23 2.35 -1.60 -15.31
C ARG A 23 1.94 -2.34 -16.59
N LEU A 24 2.85 -3.11 -17.20
CA LEU A 24 2.55 -3.91 -18.39
C LEU A 24 1.49 -4.97 -18.11
N VAL A 25 1.59 -5.68 -16.99
CA VAL A 25 0.57 -6.66 -16.57
C VAL A 25 -0.78 -5.96 -16.47
N VAL A 26 -0.88 -4.86 -15.72
CA VAL A 26 -2.15 -4.13 -15.55
C VAL A 26 -2.70 -3.61 -16.88
N MET A 27 -1.85 -3.14 -17.80
CA MET A 27 -2.26 -2.72 -19.15
C MET A 27 -2.89 -3.86 -19.96
N THR A 28 -2.50 -5.11 -19.71
CA THR A 28 -3.09 -6.30 -20.35
C THR A 28 -4.34 -6.84 -19.63
N LEU A 29 -4.63 -6.36 -18.42
CA LEU A 29 -5.80 -6.78 -17.64
C LEU A 29 -7.04 -5.96 -18.01
N ARG A 30 -8.19 -6.63 -18.11
CA ARG A 30 -9.50 -5.97 -18.14
C ARG A 30 -9.98 -5.76 -16.72
N MET A 31 -9.75 -4.55 -16.20
CA MET A 31 -10.11 -4.19 -14.84
C MET A 31 -11.56 -3.71 -14.78
N ARG A 32 -12.36 -4.34 -13.90
CA ARG A 32 -13.66 -3.82 -13.48
C ARG A 32 -13.56 -3.40 -12.03
N VAL A 33 -13.72 -2.11 -11.77
CA VAL A 33 -13.76 -1.57 -10.41
C VAL A 33 -15.20 -1.59 -9.94
N ILE A 34 -15.43 -2.13 -8.74
CA ILE A 34 -16.74 -2.13 -8.08
C ILE A 34 -16.56 -1.33 -6.80
N THR A 35 -17.19 -0.16 -6.76
CA THR A 35 -17.18 0.76 -5.62
C THR A 35 -18.59 0.88 -5.04
N THR A 36 -18.68 1.54 -3.89
CA THR A 36 -19.95 1.99 -3.33
C THR A 36 -20.07 3.49 -3.54
N LYS A 37 -21.31 4.01 -3.53
CA LYS A 37 -21.58 5.46 -3.63
C LYS A 37 -20.77 6.28 -2.61
N PHE A 38 -20.59 5.75 -1.40
CA PHE A 38 -19.78 6.40 -0.37
C PHE A 38 -18.32 6.59 -0.80
N VAL A 39 -17.71 5.57 -1.43
CA VAL A 39 -16.32 5.65 -1.92
C VAL A 39 -16.22 6.62 -3.09
N ASP A 40 -17.21 6.60 -3.99
CA ASP A 40 -17.24 7.51 -5.15
C ASP A 40 -17.37 8.98 -4.68
N GLU A 41 -18.27 9.27 -3.73
CA GLU A 41 -18.44 10.61 -3.15
C GLU A 41 -17.18 11.08 -2.41
N LEU A 42 -16.51 10.18 -1.67
CA LEU A 42 -15.24 10.47 -0.99
C LEU A 42 -14.16 10.86 -2.00
N GLN A 43 -14.09 10.14 -3.12
CA GLN A 43 -13.17 10.44 -4.22
C GLN A 43 -13.55 11.77 -4.91
N GLU A 44 -14.80 12.02 -5.25
CA GLU A 44 -15.21 13.29 -5.88
C GLU A 44 -14.87 14.51 -5.03
N LYS A 45 -14.98 14.40 -3.70
CA LYS A 45 -14.62 15.46 -2.74
C LYS A 45 -13.11 15.59 -2.50
N GLY A 46 -12.31 14.65 -3.01
CA GLY A 46 -10.87 14.58 -2.73
C GLY A 46 -10.55 14.34 -1.25
N GLU A 47 -11.47 13.71 -0.52
CA GLU A 47 -11.26 13.34 0.87
C GLU A 47 -10.35 12.11 0.95
N ASN A 48 -9.49 12.06 1.97
CA ASN A 48 -8.57 10.96 2.17
C ASN A 48 -9.13 9.90 3.12
N ALA A 49 -8.66 8.66 2.95
CA ALA A 49 -9.13 7.51 3.74
C ALA A 49 -8.01 6.54 4.12
N ILE A 50 -8.37 5.56 4.97
CA ILE A 50 -7.51 4.43 5.34
C ILE A 50 -7.94 3.23 4.50
N PHE A 51 -7.13 2.85 3.53
CA PHE A 51 -7.33 1.73 2.64
C PHE A 51 -6.81 0.43 3.25
N ALA A 52 -7.71 -0.50 3.54
CA ALA A 52 -7.41 -1.76 4.21
C ALA A 52 -7.45 -2.94 3.23
N PHE A 53 -6.35 -3.68 3.11
CA PHE A 53 -6.32 -4.90 2.28
C PHE A 53 -5.37 -5.95 2.84
N TRP A 54 -5.66 -7.21 2.61
CA TRP A 54 -4.82 -8.30 3.11
C TRP A 54 -3.42 -8.28 2.48
N HIS A 55 -2.38 -8.61 3.25
CA HIS A 55 -1.00 -8.71 2.75
C HIS A 55 -0.89 -9.56 1.48
N GLY A 56 -1.67 -10.64 1.37
CA GLY A 56 -1.69 -11.52 0.19
C GLY A 56 -2.25 -10.89 -1.10
N LYS A 57 -2.67 -9.62 -1.06
CA LYS A 57 -3.23 -8.86 -2.19
C LYS A 57 -2.33 -7.70 -2.62
N LEU A 58 -1.09 -7.60 -2.16
CA LEU A 58 -0.20 -6.46 -2.46
C LEU A 58 0.03 -6.21 -3.96
N LEU A 59 0.04 -7.25 -4.80
CA LEU A 59 0.54 -7.18 -6.18
C LEU A 59 -0.14 -6.11 -7.05
N LEU A 60 -1.47 -6.05 -7.03
CA LEU A 60 -2.26 -5.13 -7.86
C LEU A 60 -2.84 -3.94 -7.09
N MET A 61 -2.66 -3.90 -5.77
CA MET A 61 -3.20 -2.83 -4.92
C MET A 61 -2.72 -1.43 -5.30
N PRO A 62 -1.49 -1.21 -5.81
CA PRO A 62 -1.08 0.10 -6.29
C PRO A 62 -1.94 0.68 -7.42
N PHE A 63 -2.73 -0.16 -8.09
CA PHE A 63 -3.60 0.23 -9.20
C PHE A 63 -5.09 0.11 -8.86
N ALA A 64 -5.42 -0.29 -7.63
CA ALA A 64 -6.80 -0.56 -7.22
C ALA A 64 -7.60 0.72 -6.94
N TYR A 65 -6.93 1.82 -6.62
CA TYR A 65 -7.55 3.10 -6.29
C TYR A 65 -6.68 4.26 -6.75
N LYS A 66 -7.30 5.34 -7.23
CA LYS A 66 -6.62 6.55 -7.66
C LYS A 66 -6.69 7.60 -6.55
N SER A 67 -5.62 7.71 -5.77
CA SER A 67 -5.48 8.74 -4.76
C SER A 67 -5.39 10.14 -5.36
N HIS A 68 -5.95 11.13 -4.66
CA HIS A 68 -5.87 12.55 -5.05
C HIS A 68 -4.49 13.14 -4.77
N LYS A 69 -4.03 13.03 -3.52
CA LYS A 69 -2.75 13.60 -3.07
C LYS A 69 -1.61 12.57 -3.08
N GLY A 70 -1.93 11.29 -3.16
CA GLY A 70 -1.02 10.16 -3.01
C GLY A 70 -1.27 9.37 -1.73
N ALA A 71 -0.71 8.17 -1.69
CA ALA A 71 -0.88 7.25 -0.58
C ALA A 71 0.45 6.93 0.12
N TYR A 72 0.37 6.66 1.43
CA TYR A 72 1.48 6.16 2.23
C TYR A 72 1.18 4.79 2.81
N ILE A 73 2.18 3.91 2.80
CA ILE A 73 2.13 2.58 3.44
C ILE A 73 3.27 2.42 4.45
N MET A 74 3.01 1.75 5.57
CA MET A 74 4.08 1.39 6.50
C MET A 74 4.87 0.20 5.97
N ILE A 75 6.19 0.33 5.84
CA ILE A 75 7.07 -0.76 5.38
C ILE A 75 8.27 -0.91 6.31
N SER A 76 8.63 -2.15 6.62
CA SER A 76 9.74 -2.50 7.51
C SER A 76 11.10 -1.97 7.03
N ARG A 77 11.98 -1.65 7.97
CA ARG A 77 13.36 -1.15 7.75
C ARG A 77 14.35 -2.22 7.23
N HIS A 78 13.93 -3.47 7.07
CA HIS A 78 14.79 -4.53 6.52
C HIS A 78 15.03 -4.38 5.01
N ARG A 79 16.02 -5.10 4.47
CA ARG A 79 16.43 -5.07 3.05
C ARG A 79 15.27 -5.34 2.10
N ASP A 80 14.45 -6.35 2.37
CA ASP A 80 13.26 -6.65 1.55
C ASP A 80 12.23 -5.53 1.61
N GLY A 81 12.07 -4.90 2.78
CA GLY A 81 11.20 -3.74 2.92
C GLY A 81 11.76 -2.50 2.20
N GLU A 82 13.07 -2.36 2.06
CA GLU A 82 13.69 -1.29 1.26
C GLU A 82 13.42 -1.52 -0.23
N PHE A 83 13.57 -2.76 -0.70
CA PHE A 83 13.21 -3.15 -2.05
C PHE A 83 11.75 -2.79 -2.38
N VAL A 84 10.80 -3.21 -1.53
CA VAL A 84 9.38 -2.92 -1.73
C VAL A 84 9.11 -1.41 -1.68
N SER A 85 9.71 -0.70 -0.72
CA SER A 85 9.57 0.77 -0.60
C SER A 85 9.96 1.50 -1.90
N ARG A 86 11.07 1.08 -2.53
CA ARG A 86 11.50 1.66 -3.80
C ARG A 86 10.58 1.26 -4.96
N ALA A 87 10.11 0.01 -4.99
CA ALA A 87 9.23 -0.47 -6.05
C ALA A 87 7.89 0.28 -6.04
N VAL A 88 7.26 0.43 -4.88
CA VAL A 88 5.96 1.13 -4.76
C VAL A 88 6.09 2.63 -5.00
N ARG A 89 7.27 3.22 -4.74
CA ARG A 89 7.55 4.63 -5.08
C ARG A 89 7.44 4.88 -6.58
N TYR A 90 7.95 3.99 -7.42
CA TYR A 90 7.76 4.08 -8.88
C TYR A 90 6.30 3.90 -9.31
N LEU A 91 5.44 3.38 -8.43
CA LEU A 91 3.99 3.25 -8.64
C LEU A 91 3.18 4.40 -8.02
N GLY A 92 3.85 5.45 -7.52
CA GLY A 92 3.18 6.63 -6.95
C GLY A 92 2.79 6.50 -5.47
N ILE A 93 3.26 5.45 -4.78
CA ILE A 93 2.99 5.23 -3.36
C ILE A 93 4.25 5.49 -2.56
N SER A 94 4.14 6.34 -1.54
CA SER A 94 5.24 6.62 -0.62
C SER A 94 5.19 5.66 0.57
N SER A 95 6.30 5.55 1.32
CA SER A 95 6.35 4.65 2.47
C SER A 95 6.86 5.32 3.73
N VAL A 96 6.23 5.02 4.86
CA VAL A 96 6.75 5.34 6.19
C VAL A 96 7.51 4.13 6.72
N ARG A 97 8.75 4.34 7.18
CA ARG A 97 9.63 3.24 7.60
C ARG A 97 9.36 2.83 9.05
N GLY A 98 8.87 1.61 9.27
CA GLY A 98 8.56 1.08 10.60
C GLY A 98 8.04 -0.35 10.58
N SER A 99 8.09 -1.01 11.73
CA SER A 99 7.48 -2.31 11.99
C SER A 99 7.11 -2.43 13.46
N THR A 100 6.29 -3.43 13.81
CA THR A 100 5.98 -3.81 15.19
C THR A 100 7.26 -4.03 16.03
N THR A 101 8.33 -4.51 15.40
CA THR A 101 9.62 -4.78 16.07
C THR A 101 10.57 -3.59 16.10
N ARG A 102 10.45 -2.62 15.17
CA ARG A 102 11.41 -1.51 15.06
C ARG A 102 10.74 -0.21 14.60
N GLY A 103 10.60 0.72 15.55
CA GLY A 103 10.10 2.08 15.33
C GLY A 103 8.68 2.14 14.76
N GLY A 104 7.83 1.20 15.18
CA GLY A 104 6.40 1.17 14.84
C GLY A 104 5.66 2.39 15.38
N ILE A 105 5.90 2.79 16.64
CA ILE A 105 5.23 3.95 17.26
C ILE A 105 5.51 5.25 16.48
N SER A 106 6.78 5.53 16.17
CA SER A 106 7.15 6.71 15.39
C SER A 106 6.54 6.69 13.98
N ALA A 107 6.50 5.51 13.35
CA ALA A 107 5.92 5.36 12.02
C ALA A 107 4.39 5.55 12.07
N PHE A 108 3.74 5.01 13.10
CA PHE A 108 2.31 5.15 13.31
C PHE A 108 1.91 6.60 13.54
N LYS A 109 2.64 7.33 14.40
CA LYS A 109 2.44 8.77 14.58
C LYS A 109 2.57 9.52 13.25
N LYS A 110 3.58 9.18 12.44
CA LYS A 110 3.76 9.80 11.12
C LYS A 110 2.61 9.50 10.16
N LEU A 111 1.98 8.32 10.23
CA LEU A 111 0.77 8.03 9.45
C LEU A 111 -0.40 8.92 9.88
N ILE A 112 -0.57 9.17 11.19
CA ILE A 112 -1.59 10.08 11.71
C ILE A 112 -1.36 11.49 11.13
N ASP A 113 -0.14 12.00 11.20
CA ASP A 113 0.21 13.32 10.66
C ASP A 113 -0.05 13.40 9.15
N LEU A 114 0.35 12.37 8.38
CA LEU A 114 0.11 12.31 6.93
C LEU A 114 -1.37 12.25 6.58
N THR A 115 -2.17 11.60 7.43
CA THR A 115 -3.62 11.56 7.27
C THR A 115 -4.22 12.95 7.50
N ALA A 116 -3.73 13.69 8.50
CA ALA A 116 -4.14 15.08 8.73
C ALA A 116 -3.75 15.98 7.56
N ASP A 117 -2.61 15.72 6.91
CA ASP A 117 -2.16 16.40 5.70
C ASP A 117 -2.96 16.02 4.44
N GLY A 118 -3.98 15.16 4.54
CA GLY A 118 -4.83 14.78 3.41
C GLY A 118 -4.25 13.70 2.50
N TYR A 119 -3.25 12.94 2.96
CA TYR A 119 -2.78 11.76 2.23
C TYR A 119 -3.61 10.52 2.60
N ASP A 120 -3.76 9.62 1.65
CA ASP A 120 -4.36 8.31 1.89
C ASP A 120 -3.37 7.39 2.62
N ILE A 121 -3.90 6.49 3.46
CA ILE A 121 -3.06 5.48 4.12
C ILE A 121 -3.43 4.09 3.60
N ALA A 122 -2.47 3.40 3.00
CA ALA A 122 -2.58 1.97 2.72
C ALA A 122 -2.12 1.18 3.95
N PHE A 123 -2.99 0.31 4.45
CA PHE A 123 -2.79 -0.48 5.66
C PHE A 123 -3.09 -1.95 5.38
N THR A 124 -2.17 -2.81 5.77
CA THR A 124 -2.31 -4.25 5.64
C THR A 124 -2.56 -4.87 7.03
N PRO A 125 -3.83 -5.09 7.42
CA PRO A 125 -4.18 -5.27 8.82
C PRO A 125 -3.80 -6.63 9.39
N ASP A 126 -3.47 -7.63 8.56
CA ASP A 126 -3.05 -8.96 8.98
C ASP A 126 -1.55 -9.09 9.32
N GLY A 127 -0.74 -8.06 9.08
CA GLY A 127 0.70 -8.10 9.31
C GLY A 127 1.47 -9.05 8.38
N PRO A 128 2.77 -8.80 8.09
CA PRO A 128 3.57 -9.69 7.25
C PRO A 128 3.82 -11.05 7.91
N LYS A 129 3.78 -11.10 9.25
CA LYS A 129 3.90 -12.32 10.05
C LYS A 129 2.55 -12.99 10.34
N GLY A 130 1.45 -12.40 9.87
CA GLY A 130 0.11 -12.91 10.14
C GLY A 130 -0.38 -12.66 11.57
N PRO A 131 -1.43 -13.39 12.00
CA PRO A 131 -2.13 -14.44 11.25
C PRO A 131 -2.90 -13.93 10.02
N LYS A 132 -2.83 -14.68 8.91
CA LYS A 132 -3.51 -14.36 7.65
C LYS A 132 -5.01 -14.14 7.87
N TYR A 133 -5.55 -13.07 7.29
CA TYR A 133 -6.97 -12.69 7.38
C TYR A 133 -7.49 -12.42 8.79
N LYS A 134 -6.60 -12.06 9.73
CA LYS A 134 -6.98 -11.55 11.04
C LYS A 134 -6.52 -10.12 11.19
N ALA A 135 -7.47 -9.19 11.18
CA ALA A 135 -7.15 -7.78 11.33
C ALA A 135 -6.62 -7.48 12.74
N GLN A 136 -5.55 -6.69 12.81
CA GLN A 136 -4.92 -6.22 14.05
C GLN A 136 -5.51 -4.86 14.47
N MET A 137 -5.44 -4.56 15.78
CA MET A 137 -6.06 -3.36 16.36
C MET A 137 -5.51 -2.04 15.82
N GLY A 138 -4.26 -2.02 15.31
CA GLY A 138 -3.62 -0.80 14.83
C GLY A 138 -4.40 -0.06 13.74
N ILE A 139 -5.16 -0.76 12.90
CA ILE A 139 -6.00 -0.09 11.89
C ILE A 139 -7.20 0.65 12.53
N ILE A 140 -7.77 0.07 13.58
CA ILE A 140 -8.90 0.66 14.32
C ILE A 140 -8.41 1.86 15.13
N GLU A 141 -7.24 1.75 15.75
CA GLU A 141 -6.59 2.88 16.44
C GLU A 141 -6.29 4.03 15.48
N LEU A 142 -5.79 3.73 14.28
CA LEU A 142 -5.50 4.75 13.28
C LEU A 142 -6.77 5.48 12.86
N ALA A 143 -7.84 4.74 12.57
CA ALA A 143 -9.14 5.32 12.22
C ALA A 143 -9.71 6.16 13.37
N LYS A 144 -9.63 5.67 14.61
CA LYS A 144 -10.10 6.41 15.79
C LYS A 144 -9.35 7.73 15.99
N LEU A 145 -8.02 7.72 15.84
CA LEU A 145 -7.19 8.90 16.08
C LEU A 145 -7.24 9.91 14.93
N THR A 146 -7.49 9.46 13.70
CA THR A 146 -7.54 10.34 12.52
C THR A 146 -8.97 10.78 12.15
N GLY A 147 -9.98 10.09 12.67
CA GLY A 147 -11.38 10.29 12.27
C GLY A 147 -11.68 9.85 10.83
N LYS A 148 -10.75 9.18 10.14
CA LYS A 148 -10.92 8.78 8.75
C LYS A 148 -11.58 7.42 8.60
N PRO A 149 -12.41 7.22 7.56
CA PRO A 149 -13.06 5.95 7.32
C PRO A 149 -12.03 4.89 6.91
N ILE A 150 -12.30 3.65 7.31
CA ILE A 150 -11.60 2.48 6.80
C ILE A 150 -12.35 2.00 5.56
N ILE A 151 -11.66 1.95 4.42
CA ILE A 151 -12.19 1.43 3.15
C ILE A 151 -11.56 0.06 2.88
N PRO A 152 -12.31 -1.04 3.04
CA PRO A 152 -11.84 -2.35 2.66
C PRO A 152 -11.67 -2.44 1.14
N LEU A 153 -10.49 -2.87 0.71
CA LEU A 153 -10.14 -3.10 -0.69
C LEU A 153 -9.70 -4.55 -0.90
N THR A 154 -10.09 -5.10 -2.04
CA THR A 154 -9.63 -6.41 -2.48
C THR A 154 -9.71 -6.51 -3.99
N TYR A 155 -9.07 -7.53 -4.55
CA TYR A 155 -9.29 -7.92 -5.93
C TYR A 155 -9.39 -9.44 -6.04
N SER A 156 -10.11 -9.86 -7.08
CA SER A 156 -10.12 -11.23 -7.58
C SER A 156 -9.80 -11.19 -9.08
N ALA A 157 -9.29 -12.31 -9.59
CA ALA A 157 -9.04 -12.49 -11.01
C ALA A 157 -9.68 -13.80 -11.44
N SER A 158 -10.32 -13.79 -12.61
CA SER A 158 -10.84 -14.99 -13.25
C SER A 158 -10.26 -15.09 -14.65
N LYS A 159 -10.16 -16.31 -15.18
CA LYS A 159 -9.94 -16.49 -16.61
C LYS A 159 -11.13 -15.85 -17.33
N LYS A 160 -10.88 -15.20 -18.47
CA LYS A 160 -11.95 -14.80 -19.38
C LYS A 160 -12.79 -16.04 -19.66
N LYS A 161 -14.05 -16.08 -19.20
CA LYS A 161 -15.01 -17.05 -19.71
C LYS A 161 -15.16 -16.70 -21.19
N SER A 162 -14.65 -17.58 -22.05
CA SER A 162 -14.91 -17.50 -23.48
C SER A 162 -16.38 -17.75 -23.76
#